data_AF-A0A9Q2QNI8-F1
#
_entry.id   AF-A0A9Q2QNI8-F1
#
_cell.length_a   1.000
_cell.length_b   1.000
_cell.length_c   1.000
_cell.angle_alpha   90.00
_cell.angle_beta   90.00
_cell.angle_gamma   90.00
#
_symmetry.space_group_name_H-M   'P 1'
#
loop_
_entity.id
_entity.type
_entity.pdbx_description
1 polymer ?
#
loop_
_entity_poly.entity_id
_entity_poly.type
_entity_poly.pdbx_seq_one_letter_code
_entity_poly.pdbx_strand_id
1 'polypeptide(L)'
;MTMGPLQAYRALVAQGVLSSDLEQERAARHLGRLYDELCHWAPGKKSGPLGFLGVGRMAPVPQGIYLWGDVGRGKSMLMDMFFDVVPTDK
;
A
#
# COMPACT_ATOMS: atom_id res chain seq x y z
N MET A 1 11.18 0.84 11.61
CA MET A 1 10.68 -0.19 10.68
C MET A 1 9.21 0.10 10.47
N THR A 2 8.87 0.82 9.41
CA THR A 2 7.47 1.17 9.13
C THR A 2 6.76 -0.12 8.69
N MET A 3 5.73 -0.52 9.41
CA MET A 3 4.97 -1.74 9.12
C MET A 3 4.05 -1.47 7.94
N GLY A 4 4.18 -2.25 6.86
CA GLY A 4 3.26 -2.19 5.74
C GLY A 4 1.87 -2.76 6.08
N PRO A 5 0.87 -2.55 5.22
CA PRO A 5 -0.53 -2.91 5.49
C PRO A 5 -0.74 -4.41 5.70
N LEU A 6 0.01 -5.27 4.99
CA LEU A 6 -0.06 -6.72 5.21
C LEU A 6 0.46 -7.10 6.60
N GLN A 7 1.52 -6.46 7.07
CA GLN A 7 2.06 -6.72 8.40
C GLN A 7 1.13 -6.18 9.49
N ALA A 8 0.50 -5.01 9.28
CA ALA A 8 -0.53 -4.48 10.17
C ALA A 8 -1.74 -5.44 10.28
N TYR A 9 -2.25 -5.94 9.15
CA TYR A 9 -3.34 -6.92 9.12
C TYR A 9 -2.98 -8.19 9.91
N ARG A 10 -1.81 -8.78 9.63
CA ARG A 10 -1.33 -9.99 10.31
C ARG A 10 -1.13 -9.77 11.81
N ALA A 11 -0.70 -8.58 12.23
CA ALA A 11 -0.56 -8.24 13.64
C ALA A 11 -1.93 -8.24 14.35
N LEU A 12 -2.97 -7.66 13.74
CA LEU A 12 -4.32 -7.66 14.31
C LEU A 12 -4.93 -9.06 14.38
N VAL A 13 -4.67 -9.92 13.39
CA VAL A 13 -5.06 -11.33 13.43
C VAL A 13 -4.32 -12.06 14.57
N ALA A 14 -3.01 -11.87 14.69
CA ALA A 14 -2.21 -12.50 15.74
C ALA A 14 -2.61 -12.04 17.16
N GLN A 15 -3.12 -10.82 17.30
CA GLN A 15 -3.68 -10.28 18.54
C GLN A 15 -5.10 -10.74 18.83
N GLY A 16 -5.76 -11.45 17.90
CA GLY A 16 -7.15 -11.89 18.02
C GLY A 16 -8.19 -10.77 17.83
N VAL A 17 -7.78 -9.58 17.38
CA VAL A 17 -8.68 -8.46 17.07
C VAL A 17 -9.46 -8.75 15.78
N LEU A 18 -8.80 -9.37 14.80
CA LEU A 18 -9.42 -9.83 13.56
C LEU A 18 -9.41 -11.35 13.48
N SER A 19 -10.44 -11.92 12.87
CA SER A 19 -10.39 -13.30 12.41
C SER A 19 -9.58 -13.41 11.13
N SER A 20 -8.83 -14.50 10.97
CA SER A 20 -8.11 -14.77 9.72
C SER A 20 -9.11 -14.94 8.57
N ASP A 21 -8.90 -14.18 7.49
CA ASP A 21 -9.69 -14.23 6.25
C ASP A 21 -8.73 -14.16 5.05
N LEU A 22 -8.77 -15.17 4.19
CA LEU A 22 -7.87 -15.30 3.04
C LEU A 22 -8.03 -14.18 2.01
N GLU A 23 -9.26 -13.71 1.79
CA GLU A 23 -9.54 -12.64 0.84
C GLU A 23 -9.07 -11.28 1.39
N GLN A 24 -9.23 -11.06 2.69
CA GLN A 24 -8.67 -9.87 3.35
C GLN A 24 -7.14 -9.88 3.32
N GLU A 25 -6.50 -11.01 3.60
CA GLU A 25 -5.03 -11.11 3.50
C GLU A 25 -4.55 -10.85 2.06
N ARG A 26 -5.26 -11.39 1.07
CA ARG A 26 -4.94 -11.15 -0.35
C ARG A 26 -5.06 -9.67 -0.70
N ALA A 27 -6.14 -9.01 -0.27
CA ALA A 27 -6.32 -7.57 -0.46
C ALA A 27 -5.21 -6.77 0.25
N ALA A 28 -4.88 -7.11 1.50
CA ALA A 28 -3.81 -6.48 2.27
C ALA A 28 -2.43 -6.66 1.61
N ARG A 29 -2.19 -7.80 0.94
CA ARG A 29 -0.96 -8.04 0.15
C ARG A 29 -0.89 -7.13 -1.08
N HIS A 30 -1.99 -6.96 -1.80
CA HIS A 30 -2.04 -6.02 -2.92
C HIS A 30 -1.82 -4.57 -2.45
N LEU A 31 -2.44 -4.18 -1.35
CA LEU A 31 -2.18 -2.88 -0.70
C LEU A 31 -0.71 -2.76 -0.27
N GLY A 32 -0.09 -3.85 0.18
CA GLY A 32 1.35 -3.90 0.51
C GLY A 32 2.24 -3.57 -0.68
N ARG A 33 1.96 -4.13 -1.86
CA ARG A 33 2.65 -3.74 -3.10
C ARG A 33 2.51 -2.24 -3.37
N LEU A 34 1.30 -1.69 -3.27
CA LEU A 34 1.07 -0.27 -3.52
C LEU A 34 1.78 0.61 -2.49
N TYR A 35 1.79 0.19 -1.22
CA TYR A 35 2.54 0.84 -0.15
C TYR A 35 4.04 0.94 -0.51
N ASP A 36 4.65 -0.18 -0.90
CA ASP A 36 6.06 -0.21 -1.29
C ASP A 36 6.31 0.70 -2.51
N GLU A 37 5.45 0.66 -3.52
CA GLU A 37 5.54 1.53 -4.70
C GLU A 37 5.47 3.02 -4.31
N LEU A 38 4.55 3.40 -3.42
CA LEU A 38 4.39 4.79 -2.96
C LEU A 38 5.57 5.26 -2.11
N CYS A 39 6.09 4.42 -1.21
CA CYS A 39 7.27 4.75 -0.40
C CYS A 39 8.52 5.09 -1.24
N HIS A 40 8.64 4.53 -2.44
CA HIS A 40 9.79 4.74 -3.32
C HIS A 40 9.51 5.71 -4.48
N TRP A 41 8.26 6.18 -4.59
CA TRP A 41 7.83 7.09 -5.63
C TRP A 41 7.85 8.54 -5.16
N ALA A 42 8.23 9.44 -6.06
CA ALA A 42 8.17 10.88 -5.83
C ALA A 42 7.69 11.57 -7.12
N PRO A 43 6.76 12.53 -7.04
CA PRO A 43 6.32 13.31 -8.19
C PRO A 43 7.51 13.94 -8.93
N GLY A 44 7.51 13.88 -10.26
CA GLY A 44 8.54 14.51 -11.09
C GLY A 44 9.92 13.84 -11.11
N LYS A 45 10.12 12.74 -10.36
CA LYS A 45 11.38 11.98 -10.40
C LYS A 45 11.59 11.39 -11.79
N LYS A 46 12.78 11.63 -12.35
CA LYS A 46 13.19 11.02 -13.63
C LYS A 46 14.00 9.75 -13.40
N SER A 47 13.74 8.73 -14.19
CA SER A 47 14.43 7.44 -14.19
C SER A 47 15.59 7.43 -15.19
N GLY A 48 16.70 6.78 -14.83
CA GLY A 48 17.91 6.64 -15.64
C GLY A 48 19.19 7.06 -14.91
N PRO A 49 20.39 6.79 -15.49
CA PRO A 49 21.68 7.04 -14.84
C PRO A 49 21.95 8.52 -14.54
N LEU A 50 21.30 9.44 -15.26
CA LEU A 50 21.41 10.89 -15.05
C LEU A 50 20.11 11.49 -14.45
N GLY A 51 19.24 10.65 -13.85
CA GLY A 51 17.96 11.11 -13.29
C GLY A 51 18.10 12.21 -12.24
N PHE A 52 19.21 12.21 -11.48
CA PHE A 52 19.54 13.25 -10.50
C PHE A 52 19.84 14.63 -11.11
N LEU A 53 20.21 14.69 -12.40
CA LEU A 53 20.42 15.91 -13.16
C LEU A 53 19.15 16.37 -13.90
N GLY A 54 18.01 15.71 -13.66
CA GLY A 54 16.76 16.03 -14.37
C GLY A 54 16.75 15.56 -15.82
N VAL A 55 17.63 14.62 -16.21
CA VAL A 55 17.68 14.01 -17.55
C VAL A 55 17.25 12.55 -17.46
N GLY A 56 16.23 12.16 -18.23
CA GLY A 56 15.68 10.79 -18.20
C GLY A 56 14.19 10.75 -18.56
N ARG A 57 13.60 9.56 -18.51
CA ARG A 57 12.15 9.38 -18.65
C ARG A 57 11.46 9.67 -17.32
N MET A 58 10.19 10.02 -17.36
CA MET A 58 9.42 10.18 -16.12
C MET A 58 9.28 8.82 -15.43
N ALA A 59 9.50 8.75 -14.11
CA ALA A 59 9.27 7.52 -13.37
C ALA A 59 7.78 7.12 -13.50
N PRO A 60 7.48 5.82 -13.68
CA PRO A 60 6.10 5.37 -13.79
C PRO A 60 5.33 5.70 -12.50
N VAL A 61 4.09 6.15 -12.69
CA VAL A 61 3.17 6.43 -11.57
C VAL A 61 2.63 5.10 -11.03
N PRO A 62 2.69 4.86 -9.70
CA PRO A 62 2.12 3.68 -9.07
C PRO A 62 0.66 3.49 -9.48
N GLN A 63 0.29 2.26 -9.81
CA GLN A 63 -1.08 1.95 -10.22
C GLN A 63 -1.94 1.70 -8.99
N GLY A 64 -3.02 2.48 -8.86
CA GLY A 64 -3.99 2.37 -7.78
C GLY A 64 -4.71 1.02 -7.74
N ILE A 65 -5.40 0.76 -6.63
CA ILE A 65 -6.15 -0.48 -6.38
C ILE A 65 -7.61 -0.15 -6.16
N TYR A 66 -8.49 -0.86 -6.86
CA TYR A 66 -9.93 -0.81 -6.65
C TYR A 66 -10.38 -2.06 -5.87
N LEU A 67 -10.77 -1.87 -4.61
CA LEU A 67 -11.31 -2.94 -3.77
C LEU A 67 -12.80 -3.10 -4.01
N TRP A 68 -13.23 -4.30 -4.39
CA TRP A 68 -14.63 -4.64 -4.63
C TRP A 68 -15.01 -5.95 -3.93
N GLY A 69 -16.30 -6.20 -3.77
CA GLY A 69 -16.85 -7.39 -3.10
C GLY A 69 -18.04 -7.03 -2.21
N ASP A 70 -18.66 -8.04 -1.60
CA ASP A 70 -19.91 -7.90 -0.85
C ASP A 70 -19.81 -6.92 0.34
N VAL A 71 -20.97 -6.38 0.75
CA VAL A 71 -21.09 -5.52 1.93
C VAL A 71 -20.68 -6.29 3.19
N GLY A 72 -20.01 -5.63 4.13
CA GLY A 72 -19.60 -6.24 5.40
C GLY A 72 -18.31 -7.07 5.35
N ARG A 73 -17.61 -7.16 4.20
CA ARG A 73 -16.36 -7.93 4.07
C ARG A 73 -15.09 -7.21 4.54
N GLY A 74 -15.20 -6.05 5.18
CA GLY A 74 -14.05 -5.33 5.77
C GLY A 74 -13.23 -4.47 4.80
N LYS A 75 -13.77 -4.13 3.62
CA LYS A 75 -13.06 -3.30 2.62
C LYS A 75 -12.63 -1.93 3.16
N SER A 76 -13.54 -1.22 3.86
CA SER A 76 -13.23 0.10 4.45
C SER A 76 -12.15 -0.02 5.52
N MET A 77 -12.27 -1.01 6.41
CA MET A 77 -11.25 -1.29 7.44
C MET A 77 -9.86 -1.52 6.83
N LEU A 78 -9.76 -2.27 5.72
CA LEU A 78 -8.49 -2.46 5.01
C LEU A 78 -7.94 -1.15 4.43
N MET A 79 -8.81 -0.27 3.93
CA MET A 79 -8.38 1.06 3.44
C MET A 79 -7.96 1.99 4.57
N ASP A 80 -8.68 2.00 5.70
CA ASP A 80 -8.32 2.78 6.88
C ASP A 80 -6.93 2.36 7.39
N MET A 81 -6.71 1.04 7.54
CA MET A 81 -5.42 0.48 7.92
C MET A 81 -4.30 0.83 6.93
N PHE A 82 -4.58 0.79 5.63
CA PHE A 82 -3.61 1.19 4.61
C PHE A 82 -3.26 2.68 4.71
N PHE A 83 -4.26 3.54 4.91
CA PHE A 83 -4.07 4.97 5.05
C PHE A 83 -3.25 5.33 6.29
N ASP A 84 -3.43 4.60 7.39
CA ASP A 84 -2.68 4.80 8.63
C ASP A 84 -1.17 4.55 8.49
N VAL A 85 -0.77 3.66 7.57
CA VAL A 85 0.63 3.27 7.39
C VAL A 85 1.31 3.95 6.21
N VAL A 86 0.56 4.36 5.18
CA VAL A 86 1.12 4.95 3.96
C VAL A 86 1.78 6.30 4.26
N PRO A 87 2.95 6.60 3.68
CA PRO A 87 3.55 7.93 3.80
C PRO A 87 2.58 8.96 3.19
N THR A 88 2.08 9.85 4.04
CA THR A 88 1.24 10.98 3.63
C THR A 88 1.99 12.28 3.92
N ASP A 89 1.91 13.22 2.98
CA ASP A 89 2.30 14.60 3.22
C ASP A 89 1.26 15.22 4.16
N LYS A 90 1.47 15.12 5.47
CA LYS A 90 0.80 16.02 6.43
C LYS A 90 1.66 17.26 6.61
#